data_AF-B0RBU2-F1
#
_entry.id   AF-B0RBU2-F1
#
_cell.length_a   1.000
_cell.length_b   1.000
_cell.length_c   1.000
_cell.angle_alpha   90.00
_cell.angle_beta   90.00
_cell.angle_gamma   90.00
#
_symmetry.space_group_name_H-M   'P 1'
#
loop_
_entity.id
_entity.type
_entity.pdbx_description
1 polymer ?
#
loop_
_entity_poly.entity_id
_entity_poly.type
_entity_poly.pdbx_seq_one_letter_code
_entity_poly.pdbx_strand_id
1 'polypeptide(L)'
;MEPPPMADGPVLVFLHGIGDGDKEDTWREHLTRGLAGLGYPDLVGVEVIAPKYSHALFGWDEKTALPGLTIKQPVREAARTNRREFEQRMGALEVRLGHEDPGPGVPFAEAAFSVALRDRRFTQARNYATDPQIRAQVLSLILARIPSEGDIVLVGHSLGSVIAADLLRRLPPEVRVTGFITIGSPLAHGSVNVDKLRDVLQEPPTNLGRWVNFWNFGDPVSAHRGLSSGFPWLIDFRITTHQVLIPAHRAAAYLSHGSVAAAIGFALFGSSSRELAHAETGAAVPLDESEVLTVLALRYGHLTAQRLTGSDRDRFVGALRLVQAAAVAQLKGRNEEEGRPLASAIARLAFDVTDAAAVAPEPVPGQHLTKETAAVVMTVLATENIIRPFEIAVAKADRQRAMEDLTAEMGLSSRFGADVFAAAKEAQDALTGARNGTWLRWGAVGAGAVAIIVATGGLALAAGAGLAGGAALTSALAAFGPGGMIGGLLTAGTLVSAGGGGIAFGLASPATTAETVESVVQTRLTATILRRRQGLEPDSGIWDLLAQTEIAVRREHERLDEFSDESSSVLKELTRKIVTIERAMKYLSENGMEPGVVEGVRDQTP
;
A
#
# COMPACT_ATOMS: atom_id res chain seq x y z
N MET A 1 -40.63 -34.76 -4.85
CA MET A 1 -39.16 -34.89 -4.78
C MET A 1 -38.67 -33.45 -4.79
N GLU A 2 -38.45 -32.92 -3.60
CA GLU A 2 -37.96 -31.55 -3.40
C GLU A 2 -36.54 -31.46 -3.98
N PRO A 3 -36.17 -30.40 -4.71
CA PRO A 3 -34.79 -30.21 -5.12
C PRO A 3 -33.91 -30.14 -3.87
N PRO A 4 -32.70 -30.72 -3.90
CA PRO A 4 -31.80 -30.63 -2.74
C PRO A 4 -31.54 -29.16 -2.40
N PRO A 5 -31.47 -28.79 -1.11
CA PRO A 5 -31.14 -27.43 -0.71
C PRO A 5 -29.79 -27.05 -1.32
N MET A 6 -29.76 -25.92 -2.04
CA MET A 6 -28.51 -25.36 -2.55
C MET A 6 -27.59 -25.12 -1.36
N ALA A 7 -26.34 -25.58 -1.45
CA ALA A 7 -25.34 -25.25 -0.45
C ALA A 7 -25.14 -23.72 -0.47
N ASP A 8 -25.32 -23.06 0.67
CA ASP A 8 -25.24 -21.60 0.85
C ASP A 8 -23.80 -21.03 0.70
N GLY A 9 -22.92 -21.72 -0.02
CA GLY A 9 -21.50 -21.40 -0.16
C GLY A 9 -20.95 -21.63 -1.57
N PRO A 10 -19.78 -21.05 -1.90
CA PRO A 10 -19.21 -21.13 -3.24
C PRO A 10 -18.80 -22.56 -3.62
N VAL A 11 -18.99 -22.91 -4.89
CA VAL A 11 -18.56 -24.20 -5.46
C VAL A 11 -17.07 -24.16 -5.78
N LEU A 12 -16.30 -25.16 -5.33
CA LEU A 12 -14.87 -25.27 -5.64
C LEU A 12 -14.67 -25.95 -7.00
N VAL A 13 -14.11 -25.23 -7.96
CA VAL A 13 -13.76 -25.75 -9.29
C VAL A 13 -12.24 -25.92 -9.39
N PHE A 14 -11.77 -27.16 -9.53
CA PHE A 14 -10.35 -27.48 -9.71
C PHE A 14 -10.07 -27.97 -11.14
N LEU A 15 -9.26 -27.21 -11.88
CA LEU A 15 -8.83 -27.55 -13.23
C LEU A 15 -7.37 -27.98 -13.21
N HIS A 16 -7.13 -29.27 -13.46
CA HIS A 16 -5.79 -29.85 -13.43
C HIS A 16 -5.02 -29.66 -14.75
N GLY A 17 -3.71 -29.88 -14.69
CA GLY A 17 -2.79 -29.67 -15.80
C GLY A 17 -2.63 -30.89 -16.72
N ILE A 18 -1.50 -30.92 -17.42
CA ILE A 18 -1.09 -32.03 -18.29
C ILE A 18 -0.86 -33.29 -17.45
N GLY A 19 -1.32 -34.44 -17.94
CA GLY A 19 -1.16 -35.74 -17.30
C GLY A 19 -2.40 -36.60 -17.44
N ASP A 20 -2.58 -37.54 -16.52
CA ASP A 20 -3.78 -38.37 -16.42
C ASP A 20 -4.95 -37.65 -15.71
N GLY A 21 -4.73 -36.42 -15.23
CA GLY A 21 -5.75 -35.60 -14.58
C GLY A 21 -5.83 -35.78 -13.07
N ASP A 22 -4.81 -36.35 -12.43
CA ASP A 22 -4.83 -36.75 -11.00
C ASP A 22 -6.07 -37.60 -10.71
N LYS A 23 -6.10 -38.82 -11.27
CA LYS A 23 -7.29 -39.69 -11.23
C LYS A 23 -7.77 -40.00 -9.81
N GLU A 24 -6.83 -40.05 -8.87
CA GLU A 24 -7.07 -40.36 -7.46
C GLU A 24 -7.40 -39.10 -6.63
N ASP A 25 -7.49 -37.92 -7.25
CA ASP A 25 -7.81 -36.65 -6.58
C ASP A 25 -6.90 -36.36 -5.35
N THR A 26 -5.62 -36.75 -5.42
CA THR A 26 -4.66 -36.61 -4.31
C THR A 26 -4.54 -35.17 -3.82
N TRP A 27 -4.74 -34.20 -4.72
CA TRP A 27 -4.81 -32.78 -4.41
C TRP A 27 -5.79 -32.42 -3.27
N ARG A 28 -6.91 -33.15 -3.13
CA ARG A 28 -7.94 -32.90 -2.10
C ARG A 28 -7.40 -33.12 -0.70
N GLU A 29 -6.62 -34.20 -0.50
CA GLU A 29 -6.05 -34.54 0.81
C GLU A 29 -5.06 -33.46 1.26
N HIS A 30 -4.20 -33.01 0.35
CA HIS A 30 -3.23 -31.96 0.60
C HIS A 30 -3.90 -30.62 0.95
N LEU A 31 -4.91 -30.22 0.17
CA LEU A 31 -5.67 -29.00 0.45
C LEU A 31 -6.40 -29.09 1.80
N THR A 32 -7.07 -30.21 2.08
CA THR A 32 -7.80 -30.42 3.34
C THR A 32 -6.87 -30.30 4.55
N ARG A 33 -5.67 -30.91 4.48
CA ARG A 33 -4.65 -30.79 5.52
C ARG A 33 -4.19 -29.33 5.71
N GLY A 34 -3.99 -28.60 4.61
CA GLY A 34 -3.62 -27.18 4.64
C GLY A 34 -4.71 -26.30 5.26
N LEU A 35 -5.98 -26.50 4.89
CA LEU A 35 -7.12 -25.77 5.45
C LEU A 35 -7.26 -26.01 6.96
N ALA A 36 -7.18 -27.28 7.38
CA ALA A 36 -7.26 -27.65 8.79
C ALA A 36 -6.12 -27.04 9.62
N GLY A 37 -4.90 -27.00 9.09
CA GLY A 37 -3.75 -26.35 9.74
C GLY A 37 -3.93 -24.84 9.97
N LEU A 38 -4.82 -24.20 9.21
CA LEU A 38 -5.15 -22.78 9.32
C LEU A 38 -6.47 -22.52 10.06
N GLY A 39 -7.13 -23.57 10.54
CA GLY A 39 -8.41 -23.47 11.26
C GLY A 39 -9.63 -23.17 10.39
N TYR A 40 -9.54 -23.34 9.07
CA TYR A 40 -10.70 -23.32 8.18
C TYR A 40 -11.49 -24.64 8.28
N PRO A 41 -12.79 -24.64 7.93
CA PRO A 41 -13.52 -25.88 7.65
C PRO A 41 -12.79 -26.74 6.62
N ASP A 42 -13.00 -28.05 6.69
CA ASP A 42 -12.56 -28.96 5.63
C ASP A 42 -13.47 -28.81 4.38
N LEU A 43 -13.27 -29.66 3.37
CA LEU A 43 -14.10 -29.65 2.17
C LEU A 43 -15.41 -30.43 2.33
N VAL A 44 -15.74 -30.91 3.54
CA VAL A 44 -16.99 -31.64 3.77
C VAL A 44 -18.14 -30.64 3.72
N GLY A 45 -19.07 -30.85 2.79
CA GLY A 45 -20.19 -29.93 2.55
C GLY A 45 -19.91 -28.82 1.52
N VAL A 46 -18.68 -28.72 1.02
CA VAL A 46 -18.36 -27.88 -0.16
C VAL A 46 -18.64 -28.69 -1.41
N GLU A 47 -19.42 -28.15 -2.35
CA GLU A 47 -19.56 -28.75 -3.67
C GLU A 47 -18.24 -28.60 -4.44
N VAL A 48 -17.71 -29.70 -4.97
CA VAL A 48 -16.41 -29.70 -5.67
C VAL A 48 -16.54 -30.28 -7.08
N ILE A 49 -16.19 -29.47 -8.07
CA ILE A 49 -16.17 -29.81 -9.49
C ILE A 49 -14.70 -29.94 -9.95
N ALA A 50 -14.27 -31.15 -10.30
CA ALA A 50 -12.93 -31.42 -10.84
C ALA A 50 -13.02 -32.23 -12.15
N PRO A 51 -13.37 -31.59 -13.29
CA PRO A 51 -13.66 -32.29 -14.54
C PRO A 51 -12.40 -32.98 -15.10
N LYS A 52 -12.54 -34.23 -15.53
CA LYS A 52 -11.43 -35.01 -16.10
C LYS A 52 -11.44 -34.91 -17.63
N TYR A 53 -10.78 -33.88 -18.17
CA TYR A 53 -10.74 -33.57 -19.62
C TYR A 53 -9.42 -33.92 -20.31
N SER A 54 -8.49 -34.61 -19.63
CA SER A 54 -7.16 -34.92 -20.18
C SER A 54 -7.18 -35.69 -21.51
N HIS A 55 -8.17 -36.56 -21.69
CA HIS A 55 -8.39 -37.31 -22.93
C HIS A 55 -8.74 -36.41 -24.12
N ALA A 56 -9.47 -35.31 -23.89
CA ALA A 56 -9.89 -34.36 -24.93
C ALA A 56 -8.74 -33.46 -25.43
N LEU A 57 -7.56 -33.50 -24.80
CA LEU A 57 -6.39 -32.71 -25.20
C LEU A 57 -5.55 -33.38 -26.31
N PHE A 58 -5.86 -34.63 -26.68
CA PHE A 58 -5.09 -35.39 -27.67
C PHE A 58 -5.68 -35.34 -29.09
N GLY A 59 -6.99 -35.12 -29.21
CA GLY A 59 -7.71 -35.11 -30.47
C GLY A 59 -9.21 -34.92 -30.25
N TRP A 60 -9.95 -34.79 -31.35
CA TRP A 60 -11.41 -34.62 -31.37
C TRP A 60 -12.02 -35.51 -32.45
N ASP A 61 -13.16 -36.13 -32.15
CA ASP A 61 -13.89 -36.99 -33.09
C ASP A 61 -15.04 -36.24 -33.77
N GLU A 62 -15.68 -35.32 -33.04
CA GLU A 62 -16.83 -34.53 -33.52
C GLU A 62 -16.52 -33.03 -33.49
N LYS A 63 -16.97 -32.34 -34.54
CA LYS A 63 -16.78 -30.90 -34.66
C LYS A 63 -17.63 -30.17 -33.62
N THR A 64 -16.98 -29.49 -32.68
CA THR A 64 -17.62 -28.75 -31.60
C THR A 64 -17.53 -27.25 -31.86
N ALA A 65 -18.64 -26.54 -31.64
CA ALA A 65 -18.65 -25.09 -31.70
C ALA A 65 -17.92 -24.51 -30.48
N LEU A 66 -17.06 -23.51 -30.70
CA LEU A 66 -16.40 -22.81 -29.59
C LEU A 66 -17.48 -22.11 -28.73
N PRO A 67 -17.55 -22.37 -27.42
CA PRO A 67 -18.52 -21.69 -26.54
C PRO A 67 -18.40 -20.17 -26.66
N GLY A 68 -19.52 -19.44 -26.70
CA GLY A 68 -19.51 -17.98 -26.89
C GLY A 68 -18.88 -17.20 -25.74
N LEU A 69 -18.53 -15.93 -25.97
CA LEU A 69 -18.19 -14.99 -24.91
C LEU A 69 -19.49 -14.48 -24.27
N THR A 70 -19.63 -14.69 -22.98
CA THR A 70 -20.84 -14.39 -22.19
C THR A 70 -20.63 -13.17 -21.30
N ILE A 71 -19.41 -12.98 -20.80
CA ILE A 71 -19.06 -11.86 -19.92
C ILE A 71 -18.67 -10.66 -20.77
N LYS A 72 -19.40 -9.56 -20.58
CA LYS A 72 -19.14 -8.29 -21.25
C LYS A 72 -18.08 -7.51 -20.49
N GLN A 73 -17.04 -7.07 -21.20
CA GLN A 73 -16.05 -6.18 -20.62
C GLN A 73 -16.60 -4.74 -20.53
N PRO A 74 -16.48 -4.08 -19.38
CA PRO A 74 -16.90 -2.71 -19.22
C PRO A 74 -15.95 -1.79 -20.00
N VAL A 75 -16.43 -0.59 -20.32
CA VAL A 75 -15.63 0.42 -21.05
C VAL A 75 -15.60 1.73 -20.29
N ARG A 76 -14.52 2.51 -20.47
CA ARG A 76 -14.36 3.87 -19.92
C ARG A 76 -14.55 3.91 -18.39
N GLU A 77 -15.48 4.72 -17.88
CA GLU A 77 -15.69 4.91 -16.45
C GLU A 77 -16.15 3.62 -15.75
N ALA A 78 -16.97 2.79 -16.40
CA ALA A 78 -17.37 1.51 -15.83
C ALA A 78 -16.17 0.56 -15.66
N ALA A 79 -15.20 0.59 -16.58
CA ALA A 79 -13.97 -0.18 -16.46
C ALA A 79 -13.11 0.33 -15.29
N ARG A 80 -12.96 1.65 -15.17
CA ARG A 80 -12.24 2.27 -14.05
C ARG A 80 -12.88 1.95 -12.70
N THR A 81 -14.21 1.97 -12.60
CA THR A 81 -14.93 1.60 -11.38
C THR A 81 -14.71 0.14 -11.04
N ASN A 82 -14.93 -0.77 -11.99
CA ASN A 82 -14.68 -2.19 -11.80
C ASN A 82 -13.22 -2.45 -11.38
N ARG A 83 -12.26 -1.76 -12.00
CA ARG A 83 -10.85 -1.85 -11.65
C ARG A 83 -10.58 -1.40 -10.22
N ARG A 84 -11.13 -0.27 -9.78
CA ARG A 84 -10.96 0.22 -8.40
C ARG A 84 -11.53 -0.76 -7.37
N GLU A 85 -12.74 -1.27 -7.60
CA GLU A 85 -13.36 -2.25 -6.71
C GLU A 85 -12.56 -3.56 -6.69
N PHE A 86 -11.99 -3.96 -7.82
CA PHE A 86 -11.10 -5.12 -7.91
C PHE A 86 -9.82 -4.91 -7.10
N GLU A 87 -9.13 -3.78 -7.28
CA GLU A 87 -7.92 -3.44 -6.53
C GLU A 87 -8.18 -3.38 -5.01
N GLN A 88 -9.34 -2.88 -4.58
CA GLN A 88 -9.73 -2.90 -3.16
C GLN A 88 -9.85 -4.34 -2.62
N ARG A 89 -10.43 -5.26 -3.40
CA ARG A 89 -10.52 -6.69 -3.04
C ARG A 89 -9.17 -7.41 -3.08
N MET A 90 -8.23 -6.93 -3.90
CA MET A 90 -6.87 -7.48 -4.02
C MET A 90 -5.93 -6.97 -2.93
N GLY A 91 -5.89 -5.67 -2.64
CA GLY A 91 -5.06 -5.12 -1.55
C GLY A 91 -5.47 -5.67 -0.18
N ALA A 92 -6.77 -5.89 0.02
CA ALA A 92 -7.33 -6.69 1.10
C ALA A 92 -6.62 -8.05 1.31
N LEU A 93 -6.34 -8.75 0.21
CA LEU A 93 -5.75 -10.07 0.24
C LEU A 93 -4.22 -10.04 0.38
N GLU A 94 -3.57 -9.02 -0.17
CA GLU A 94 -2.14 -8.76 0.02
C GLU A 94 -1.80 -8.59 1.51
N VAL A 95 -2.58 -7.78 2.24
CA VAL A 95 -2.40 -7.62 3.69
C VAL A 95 -2.44 -8.96 4.43
N ARG A 96 -3.22 -9.94 3.94
CA ARG A 96 -3.38 -11.26 4.56
C ARG A 96 -2.27 -12.24 4.20
N LEU A 97 -1.86 -12.28 2.93
CA LEU A 97 -0.93 -13.29 2.41
C LEU A 97 0.53 -12.83 2.42
N GLY A 98 0.78 -11.54 2.67
CA GLY A 98 2.10 -10.91 2.63
C GLY A 98 2.29 -10.05 1.37
N HIS A 99 3.49 -9.50 1.20
CA HIS A 99 3.80 -8.68 0.02
C HIS A 99 3.84 -9.52 -1.26
N GLU A 100 3.41 -8.91 -2.36
CA GLU A 100 3.63 -9.46 -3.70
C GLU A 100 5.13 -9.77 -3.92
N ASP A 101 5.43 -10.97 -4.41
CA ASP A 101 6.76 -11.34 -4.92
C ASP A 101 6.61 -11.94 -6.31
N PRO A 102 6.71 -11.13 -7.38
CA PRO A 102 6.68 -11.62 -8.75
C PRO A 102 8.01 -12.26 -9.18
N GLY A 103 9.07 -12.14 -8.37
CA GLY A 103 10.41 -12.60 -8.67
C GLY A 103 11.15 -11.75 -9.71
N PRO A 104 12.49 -11.89 -9.80
CA PRO A 104 13.31 -11.07 -10.69
C PRO A 104 13.13 -11.40 -12.19
N GLY A 105 12.47 -12.52 -12.50
CA GLY A 105 12.62 -13.18 -13.80
C GLY A 105 14.06 -13.69 -14.01
N VAL A 106 14.22 -14.70 -14.88
CA VAL A 106 15.55 -15.24 -15.20
C VAL A 106 15.85 -14.97 -16.69
N PRO A 107 17.00 -14.35 -17.03
CA PRO A 107 17.45 -14.24 -18.42
C PRO A 107 17.46 -15.62 -19.08
N PHE A 108 16.98 -15.73 -20.32
CA PHE A 108 16.86 -16.99 -21.08
C PHE A 108 15.80 -18.01 -20.60
N ALA A 109 15.01 -17.72 -19.56
CA ALA A 109 13.88 -18.58 -19.16
C ALA A 109 12.90 -18.82 -20.32
N GLU A 110 12.68 -17.81 -21.16
CA GLU A 110 11.81 -17.95 -22.33
C GLU A 110 12.38 -18.90 -23.39
N ALA A 111 13.70 -18.92 -23.56
CA ALA A 111 14.37 -19.85 -24.46
C ALA A 111 14.33 -21.29 -23.92
N ALA A 112 14.58 -21.47 -22.62
CA ALA A 112 14.54 -22.77 -21.97
C ALA A 112 13.13 -23.39 -21.98
N PHE A 113 12.10 -22.60 -21.69
CA PHE A 113 10.71 -23.06 -21.70
C PHE A 113 10.17 -23.25 -23.13
N SER A 114 10.54 -22.40 -24.10
CA SER A 114 10.18 -22.63 -25.51
C SER A 114 10.82 -23.90 -26.08
N VAL A 115 12.03 -24.27 -25.63
CA VAL A 115 12.65 -25.56 -25.92
C VAL A 115 11.91 -26.69 -25.18
N ALA A 116 11.53 -26.50 -23.92
CA ALA A 116 10.74 -27.49 -23.16
C ALA A 116 9.35 -27.74 -23.80
N LEU A 117 8.67 -26.72 -24.33
CA LEU A 117 7.40 -26.86 -25.06
C LEU A 117 7.51 -27.68 -26.36
N ARG A 118 8.71 -27.87 -26.89
CA ARG A 118 8.97 -28.77 -28.03
C ARG A 118 9.09 -30.24 -27.60
N ASP A 119 9.22 -30.51 -26.30
CA ASP A 119 9.12 -31.85 -25.74
C ASP A 119 7.69 -32.39 -25.96
N ARG A 120 7.60 -33.68 -26.32
CA ARG A 120 6.32 -34.39 -26.49
C ARG A 120 5.44 -34.30 -25.24
N ARG A 121 6.04 -34.10 -24.06
CA ARG A 121 5.34 -33.91 -22.77
C ARG A 121 4.44 -32.67 -22.71
N PHE A 122 4.62 -31.67 -23.57
CA PHE A 122 3.77 -30.46 -23.62
C PHE A 122 2.79 -30.43 -24.81
N THR A 123 2.64 -31.55 -25.53
CA THR A 123 1.75 -31.66 -26.70
C THR A 123 0.32 -31.24 -26.37
N GLN A 124 -0.19 -31.60 -25.19
CA GLN A 124 -1.53 -31.21 -24.73
C GLN A 124 -1.71 -29.69 -24.61
N ALA A 125 -0.73 -28.97 -24.04
CA ALA A 125 -0.80 -27.51 -23.91
C ALA A 125 -0.73 -26.81 -25.27
N ARG A 126 0.14 -27.31 -26.15
CA ARG A 126 0.22 -26.83 -27.54
C ARG A 126 -1.10 -27.06 -28.27
N ASN A 127 -1.65 -28.27 -28.19
CA ASN A 127 -2.91 -28.65 -28.83
C ASN A 127 -4.06 -27.73 -28.40
N TYR A 128 -4.21 -27.49 -27.10
CA TYR A 128 -5.21 -26.56 -26.59
C TYR A 128 -5.03 -25.13 -27.13
N ALA A 129 -3.79 -24.67 -27.25
CA ALA A 129 -3.50 -23.32 -27.74
C ALA A 129 -3.67 -23.15 -29.26
N THR A 130 -3.39 -24.19 -30.05
CA THR A 130 -3.32 -24.08 -31.52
C THR A 130 -4.47 -24.75 -32.27
N ASP A 131 -5.18 -25.70 -31.67
CA ASP A 131 -6.32 -26.40 -32.31
C ASP A 131 -7.67 -25.89 -31.74
N PRO A 132 -8.45 -25.14 -32.54
CA PRO A 132 -9.73 -24.60 -32.10
C PRO A 132 -10.78 -25.65 -31.70
N GLN A 133 -10.70 -26.87 -32.27
CA GLN A 133 -11.66 -27.93 -31.98
C GLN A 133 -11.36 -28.62 -30.65
N ILE A 134 -10.08 -28.91 -30.39
CA ILE A 134 -9.63 -29.39 -29.07
C ILE A 134 -10.00 -28.38 -27.99
N ARG A 135 -9.74 -27.09 -28.24
CA ARG A 135 -10.14 -26.00 -27.34
C ARG A 135 -11.65 -25.98 -27.09
N ALA A 136 -12.45 -26.03 -28.16
CA ALA A 136 -13.92 -26.00 -28.07
C ALA A 136 -14.48 -27.19 -27.28
N GLN A 137 -13.96 -28.40 -27.53
CA GLN A 137 -14.38 -29.61 -26.83
C GLN A 137 -14.03 -29.53 -25.35
N VAL A 138 -12.80 -29.16 -24.99
CA VAL A 138 -12.36 -29.02 -23.58
C VAL A 138 -13.21 -27.99 -22.85
N LEU A 139 -13.43 -26.80 -23.45
CA LEU A 139 -14.28 -25.78 -22.86
C LEU A 139 -15.72 -26.26 -22.67
N SER A 140 -16.28 -26.97 -23.65
CA SER A 140 -17.65 -27.50 -23.57
C SER A 140 -17.81 -28.55 -22.48
N LEU A 141 -16.84 -29.46 -22.35
CA LEU A 141 -16.82 -30.48 -21.29
C LEU A 141 -16.77 -29.87 -19.89
N ILE A 142 -16.00 -28.80 -19.71
CA ILE A 142 -15.90 -28.10 -18.43
C ILE A 142 -17.19 -27.32 -18.16
N LEU A 143 -17.65 -26.50 -19.10
CA LEU A 143 -18.85 -25.67 -18.94
C LEU A 143 -20.11 -26.50 -18.67
N ALA A 144 -20.21 -27.71 -19.20
CA ALA A 144 -21.33 -28.63 -18.93
C ALA A 144 -21.40 -29.07 -17.44
N ARG A 145 -20.35 -28.85 -16.64
CA ARG A 145 -20.31 -29.16 -15.21
C ARG A 145 -20.39 -27.93 -14.33
N ILE A 146 -20.15 -26.74 -14.87
CA ILE A 146 -20.21 -25.47 -14.12
C ILE A 146 -21.70 -25.15 -13.82
N PRO A 147 -22.03 -24.69 -12.60
CA PRO A 147 -23.40 -24.27 -12.29
C PRO A 147 -23.85 -23.11 -13.20
N SER A 148 -25.15 -22.99 -13.45
CA SER A 148 -25.70 -21.91 -14.29
C SER A 148 -25.71 -20.54 -13.60
N GLU A 149 -25.66 -20.52 -12.28
CA GLU A 149 -25.69 -19.32 -11.42
C GLU A 149 -24.93 -19.58 -10.10
N GLY A 150 -24.59 -18.52 -9.38
CA GLY A 150 -24.00 -18.60 -8.04
C GLY A 150 -22.49 -18.35 -8.01
N ASP A 151 -21.90 -18.59 -6.84
CA ASP A 151 -20.50 -18.28 -6.58
C ASP A 151 -19.60 -19.50 -6.79
N ILE A 152 -18.44 -19.29 -7.41
CA ILE A 152 -17.41 -20.32 -7.59
C ILE A 152 -16.03 -19.84 -7.15
N VAL A 153 -15.22 -20.75 -6.60
CA VAL A 153 -13.77 -20.59 -6.43
C VAL A 153 -13.08 -21.42 -7.50
N LEU A 154 -12.29 -20.76 -8.35
CA LEU A 154 -11.59 -21.42 -9.45
C LEU A 154 -10.13 -21.63 -9.10
N VAL A 155 -9.64 -22.87 -9.16
CA VAL A 155 -8.25 -23.22 -8.93
C VAL A 155 -7.67 -23.86 -10.19
N GLY A 156 -6.70 -23.21 -10.81
CA GLY A 156 -6.07 -23.66 -12.05
C GLY A 156 -4.62 -24.07 -11.83
N HIS A 157 -4.29 -25.32 -12.13
CA HIS A 157 -2.93 -25.83 -12.04
C HIS A 157 -2.30 -26.06 -13.42
N SER A 158 -1.09 -25.54 -13.64
CA SER A 158 -0.34 -25.76 -14.90
C SER A 158 -1.19 -25.41 -16.13
N LEU A 159 -1.39 -26.30 -17.11
CA LEU A 159 -2.31 -26.05 -18.25
C LEU A 159 -3.75 -25.69 -17.80
N GLY A 160 -4.20 -26.19 -16.65
CA GLY A 160 -5.50 -25.85 -16.09
C GLY A 160 -5.64 -24.36 -15.74
N SER A 161 -4.55 -23.64 -15.44
CA SER A 161 -4.61 -22.17 -15.25
C SER A 161 -4.88 -21.43 -16.56
N VAL A 162 -4.35 -21.92 -17.67
CA VAL A 162 -4.59 -21.36 -19.01
C VAL A 162 -6.04 -21.57 -19.43
N ILE A 163 -6.55 -22.79 -19.22
CA ILE A 163 -7.95 -23.15 -19.51
C ILE A 163 -8.90 -22.33 -18.62
N ALA A 164 -8.59 -22.21 -17.33
CA ALA A 164 -9.34 -21.39 -16.37
C ALA A 164 -9.42 -19.92 -16.82
N ALA A 165 -8.29 -19.31 -17.20
CA ALA A 165 -8.25 -17.93 -17.68
C ALA A 165 -9.07 -17.73 -18.97
N ASP A 166 -9.08 -18.73 -19.86
CA ASP A 166 -9.93 -18.74 -21.06
C ASP A 166 -11.43 -18.85 -20.72
N LEU A 167 -11.77 -19.67 -19.72
CA LEU A 167 -13.13 -19.85 -19.23
C LEU A 167 -13.73 -18.59 -18.63
N LEU A 168 -12.94 -17.73 -17.96
CA LEU A 168 -13.44 -16.55 -17.24
C LEU A 168 -14.45 -15.72 -18.04
N ARG A 169 -14.22 -15.54 -19.34
CA ARG A 169 -15.09 -14.74 -20.24
C ARG A 169 -16.25 -15.51 -20.87
N ARG A 170 -16.31 -16.83 -20.63
CA ARG A 170 -17.26 -17.80 -21.21
C ARG A 170 -18.14 -18.48 -20.15
N LEU A 171 -17.94 -18.16 -18.87
CA LEU A 171 -18.78 -18.63 -17.76
C LEU A 171 -20.22 -18.10 -17.90
N PRO A 172 -21.23 -18.81 -17.40
CA PRO A 172 -22.60 -18.29 -17.38
C PRO A 172 -22.66 -16.88 -16.76
N PRO A 173 -23.47 -15.94 -17.30
CA PRO A 173 -23.49 -14.55 -16.84
C PRO A 173 -23.78 -14.37 -15.34
N GLU A 174 -24.57 -15.28 -14.76
CA GLU A 174 -24.98 -15.26 -13.35
C GLU A 174 -23.97 -15.98 -12.43
N VAL A 175 -22.84 -16.46 -12.97
CA VAL A 175 -21.77 -17.07 -12.19
C VAL A 175 -20.71 -16.04 -11.84
N ARG A 176 -20.44 -15.91 -10.55
CA ARG A 176 -19.37 -15.05 -10.01
C ARG A 176 -18.20 -15.88 -9.53
N VAL A 177 -17.00 -15.53 -9.96
CA VAL A 177 -15.75 -16.16 -9.51
C VAL A 177 -15.24 -15.39 -8.28
N THR A 178 -15.54 -15.85 -7.07
CA THR A 178 -15.16 -15.16 -5.83
C THR A 178 -13.64 -15.12 -5.62
N GLY A 179 -12.92 -16.13 -6.12
CA GLY A 179 -11.47 -16.17 -6.17
C GLY A 179 -10.97 -17.08 -7.29
N PHE A 180 -9.99 -16.60 -8.05
CA PHE A 180 -9.25 -17.36 -9.03
C PHE A 180 -7.81 -17.56 -8.53
N ILE A 181 -7.44 -18.81 -8.22
CA ILE A 181 -6.12 -19.16 -7.71
C ILE A 181 -5.39 -19.95 -8.78
N THR A 182 -4.23 -19.46 -9.22
CA THR A 182 -3.38 -20.19 -10.17
C THR A 182 -2.12 -20.71 -9.50
N ILE A 183 -1.75 -21.96 -9.78
CA ILE A 183 -0.58 -22.62 -9.21
C ILE A 183 0.28 -23.25 -10.31
N GLY A 184 1.59 -23.00 -10.31
CA GLY A 184 2.50 -23.52 -11.35
C GLY A 184 2.11 -23.07 -12.76
N SER A 185 1.59 -21.85 -12.90
CA SER A 185 0.97 -21.38 -14.14
C SER A 185 2.00 -21.02 -15.22
N PRO A 186 1.87 -21.53 -16.46
CA PRO A 186 2.75 -21.14 -17.56
C PRO A 186 2.32 -19.84 -18.27
N LEU A 187 1.26 -19.16 -17.80
CA LEU A 187 0.72 -17.95 -18.44
C LEU A 187 1.71 -16.78 -18.51
N ALA A 188 2.74 -16.77 -17.66
CA ALA A 188 3.81 -15.78 -17.72
C ALA A 188 4.67 -15.95 -18.99
N HIS A 189 4.63 -17.11 -19.65
CA HIS A 189 5.45 -17.37 -20.83
C HIS A 189 4.84 -16.82 -22.12
N GLY A 190 5.60 -16.03 -22.90
CA GLY A 190 5.11 -15.36 -24.10
C GLY A 190 4.58 -16.29 -25.21
N SER A 191 5.06 -17.55 -25.26
CA SER A 191 4.56 -18.55 -26.22
C SER A 191 3.23 -19.20 -25.84
N VAL A 192 2.74 -19.01 -24.61
CA VAL A 192 1.41 -19.47 -24.18
C VAL A 192 0.43 -18.37 -24.51
N ASN A 193 0.00 -18.35 -25.78
CA ASN A 193 -0.96 -17.37 -26.27
C ASN A 193 -2.24 -18.09 -26.73
N VAL A 194 -3.17 -18.25 -25.79
CA VAL A 194 -4.53 -18.69 -26.08
C VAL A 194 -5.39 -17.45 -26.26
N ASP A 195 -6.06 -17.32 -27.40
CA ASP A 195 -7.11 -16.31 -27.63
C ASP A 195 -6.70 -14.86 -27.33
N LYS A 196 -5.40 -14.55 -27.41
CA LYS A 196 -4.86 -13.24 -27.02
C LYS A 196 -5.23 -12.83 -25.60
N LEU A 197 -5.22 -13.79 -24.66
CA LEU A 197 -5.64 -13.58 -23.27
C LEU A 197 -5.04 -12.32 -22.63
N ARG A 198 -3.75 -12.03 -22.86
CA ARG A 198 -3.08 -10.81 -22.35
C ARG A 198 -3.65 -9.51 -22.92
N ASP A 199 -4.03 -9.52 -24.20
CA ASP A 199 -4.57 -8.34 -24.87
C ASP A 199 -6.03 -8.10 -24.44
N VAL A 200 -6.80 -9.17 -24.23
CA VAL A 200 -8.24 -9.10 -23.93
C VAL A 200 -8.56 -9.00 -22.45
N LEU A 201 -7.60 -9.30 -21.58
CA LEU A 201 -7.70 -9.18 -20.11
C LEU A 201 -6.79 -8.05 -19.58
N GLN A 202 -6.72 -6.93 -20.29
CA GLN A 202 -6.07 -5.70 -19.76
C GLN A 202 -6.81 -5.17 -18.53
N GLU A 203 -8.13 -5.41 -18.46
CA GLU A 203 -8.98 -5.14 -17.30
C GLU A 203 -9.54 -6.46 -16.72
N PRO A 204 -9.74 -6.52 -15.39
CA PRO A 204 -10.33 -7.69 -14.77
C PRO A 204 -11.78 -7.89 -15.25
N PRO A 205 -12.21 -9.12 -15.60
CA PRO A 205 -13.60 -9.43 -15.90
C PRO A 205 -14.54 -9.03 -14.76
N THR A 206 -15.76 -8.57 -15.07
CA THR A 206 -16.73 -8.08 -14.07
C THR A 206 -17.23 -9.17 -13.13
N ASN A 207 -17.20 -10.43 -13.58
CA ASN A 207 -17.56 -11.58 -12.76
C ASN A 207 -16.41 -12.09 -11.89
N LEU A 208 -15.22 -11.48 -11.97
CA LEU A 208 -14.04 -11.90 -11.22
C LEU A 208 -13.85 -11.06 -9.96
N GLY A 209 -13.90 -11.73 -8.80
CA GLY A 209 -13.68 -11.13 -7.50
C GLY A 209 -12.21 -10.83 -7.23
N ARG A 210 -11.34 -11.84 -7.41
CA ARG A 210 -9.90 -11.81 -7.10
C ARG A 210 -9.12 -12.75 -8.01
N TRP A 211 -7.85 -12.45 -8.30
CA TRP A 211 -6.92 -13.40 -8.94
C TRP A 211 -5.58 -13.41 -8.22
N VAL A 212 -5.23 -14.56 -7.67
CA VAL A 212 -3.95 -14.82 -6.99
C VAL A 212 -3.16 -15.86 -7.76
N ASN A 213 -1.89 -15.60 -8.00
CA ASN A 213 -1.00 -16.59 -8.58
C ASN A 213 0.09 -16.99 -7.57
N PHE A 214 0.31 -18.28 -7.42
CA PHE A 214 1.44 -18.83 -6.70
C PHE A 214 2.42 -19.47 -7.67
N TRP A 215 3.68 -19.09 -7.55
CA TRP A 215 4.78 -19.66 -8.32
C TRP A 215 5.91 -20.09 -7.40
N ASN A 216 6.68 -21.07 -7.85
CA ASN A 216 7.81 -21.62 -7.09
C ASN A 216 9.06 -21.53 -7.95
N PHE A 217 10.17 -21.03 -7.41
CA PHE A 217 11.42 -20.92 -8.17
C PHE A 217 11.92 -22.29 -8.65
N GLY A 218 11.70 -23.35 -7.86
CA GLY A 218 12.07 -24.72 -8.25
C GLY A 218 11.21 -25.29 -9.39
N ASP A 219 10.11 -24.65 -9.75
CA ASP A 219 9.20 -25.06 -10.82
C ASP A 219 9.56 -24.37 -12.16
N PRO A 220 10.07 -25.11 -13.15
CA PRO A 220 10.44 -24.54 -14.44
C PRO A 220 9.22 -24.15 -15.30
N VAL A 221 8.03 -24.67 -14.99
CA VAL A 221 6.82 -24.42 -15.79
C VAL A 221 6.24 -23.04 -15.50
N SER A 222 6.41 -22.52 -14.29
CA SER A 222 6.01 -21.15 -13.94
C SER A 222 6.96 -20.08 -14.51
N ALA A 223 7.85 -20.44 -15.44
CA ALA A 223 8.83 -19.54 -16.06
C ALA A 223 9.71 -18.77 -15.06
N HIS A 224 9.86 -19.29 -13.83
CA HIS A 224 10.56 -18.67 -12.71
C HIS A 224 10.14 -17.21 -12.41
N ARG A 225 8.88 -16.84 -12.71
CA ARG A 225 8.30 -15.52 -12.43
C ARG A 225 6.79 -15.56 -12.24
N GLY A 226 6.26 -14.46 -11.71
CA GLY A 226 4.84 -14.19 -11.57
C GLY A 226 4.11 -13.85 -12.89
N LEU A 227 2.77 -13.91 -12.85
CA LEU A 227 1.87 -13.58 -13.95
C LEU A 227 1.60 -12.07 -14.10
N SER A 228 1.91 -11.25 -13.11
CA SER A 228 1.64 -9.80 -13.08
C SER A 228 2.35 -9.05 -14.22
N SER A 229 3.44 -9.62 -14.75
CA SER A 229 4.10 -9.17 -15.98
C SER A 229 3.19 -9.16 -17.23
N GLY A 230 2.19 -10.03 -17.30
CA GLY A 230 1.20 -10.10 -18.38
C GLY A 230 -0.21 -9.65 -17.98
N PHE A 231 -0.51 -9.64 -16.69
CA PHE A 231 -1.81 -9.27 -16.12
C PHE A 231 -1.58 -8.41 -14.88
N PRO A 232 -1.32 -7.09 -15.01
CA PRO A 232 -0.76 -6.24 -13.95
C PRO A 232 -1.75 -5.87 -12.83
N TRP A 233 -2.76 -6.71 -12.60
CA TRP A 233 -3.87 -6.48 -11.69
C TRP A 233 -4.18 -7.66 -10.81
N LEU A 234 -3.57 -8.82 -11.09
CA LEU A 234 -3.50 -9.94 -10.16
C LEU A 234 -2.30 -9.76 -9.23
N ILE A 235 -2.26 -10.53 -8.14
CA ILE A 235 -1.14 -10.55 -7.21
C ILE A 235 -0.38 -11.87 -7.31
N ASP A 236 0.95 -11.78 -7.39
CA ASP A 236 1.87 -12.91 -7.37
C ASP A 236 2.48 -13.19 -5.99
N PHE A 237 2.48 -14.45 -5.60
CA PHE A 237 3.16 -14.94 -4.41
C PHE A 237 4.18 -15.99 -4.78
N ARG A 238 5.43 -15.73 -4.41
CA ARG A 238 6.46 -16.74 -4.44
C ARG A 238 6.32 -17.67 -3.24
N ILE A 239 6.28 -18.97 -3.49
CA ILE A 239 6.33 -20.00 -2.45
C ILE A 239 7.63 -20.80 -2.55
N THR A 240 8.02 -21.43 -1.45
CA THR A 240 9.14 -22.37 -1.42
C THR A 240 8.64 -23.73 -0.98
N THR A 241 8.61 -24.69 -1.91
CA THR A 241 8.23 -26.08 -1.61
C THR A 241 9.43 -26.97 -1.25
N HIS A 242 10.65 -26.41 -1.30
CA HIS A 242 11.94 -27.12 -1.17
C HIS A 242 12.14 -28.27 -2.17
N GLN A 243 11.29 -28.36 -3.19
CA GLN A 243 11.38 -29.31 -4.29
C GLN A 243 11.84 -28.59 -5.57
N VAL A 244 12.37 -29.35 -6.53
CA VAL A 244 12.79 -28.85 -7.85
C VAL A 244 12.18 -29.68 -8.99
N LEU A 245 12.06 -29.10 -10.19
CA LEU A 245 11.59 -29.75 -11.41
C LEU A 245 10.17 -30.35 -11.28
N ILE A 246 9.97 -31.60 -11.74
CA ILE A 246 8.66 -32.25 -11.76
C ILE A 246 8.03 -32.35 -10.36
N PRO A 247 8.75 -32.76 -9.29
CA PRO A 247 8.23 -32.68 -7.92
C PRO A 247 7.71 -31.28 -7.53
N ALA A 248 8.50 -30.24 -7.80
CA ALA A 248 8.13 -28.84 -7.52
C ALA A 248 6.89 -28.38 -8.27
N HIS A 249 6.65 -28.94 -9.45
CA HIS A 249 5.53 -28.62 -10.31
C HIS A 249 4.23 -29.37 -9.95
N ARG A 250 4.27 -30.37 -9.06
CA ARG A 250 3.04 -31.12 -8.72
C ARG A 250 2.03 -30.22 -8.01
N ALA A 251 0.75 -30.31 -8.40
CA ALA A 251 -0.34 -29.59 -7.71
C ALA A 251 -0.32 -29.82 -6.18
N ALA A 252 -0.08 -31.07 -5.77
CA ALA A 252 0.07 -31.43 -4.36
C ALA A 252 1.16 -30.63 -3.63
N ALA A 253 2.29 -30.33 -4.28
CA ALA A 253 3.37 -29.55 -3.68
C ALA A 253 2.95 -28.10 -3.41
N TYR A 254 2.20 -27.49 -4.34
CA TYR A 254 1.62 -26.15 -4.13
C TYR A 254 0.51 -26.16 -3.08
N LEU A 255 -0.45 -27.08 -3.19
CA LEU A 255 -1.63 -27.14 -2.30
C LEU A 255 -1.28 -27.51 -0.85
N SER A 256 -0.11 -28.11 -0.62
CA SER A 256 0.40 -28.35 0.73
C SER A 256 0.95 -27.09 1.40
N HIS A 257 1.15 -26.00 0.66
CA HIS A 257 1.73 -24.77 1.20
C HIS A 257 0.66 -23.92 1.90
N GLY A 258 0.99 -23.42 3.09
CA GLY A 258 0.06 -22.65 3.93
C GLY A 258 -0.56 -21.45 3.21
N SER A 259 0.23 -20.64 2.48
CA SER A 259 -0.29 -19.49 1.75
C SER A 259 -1.30 -19.85 0.65
N VAL A 260 -1.13 -21.00 -0.02
CA VAL A 260 -2.07 -21.48 -1.05
C VAL A 260 -3.39 -21.92 -0.40
N ALA A 261 -3.29 -22.70 0.69
CA ALA A 261 -4.45 -23.10 1.47
C ALA A 261 -5.17 -21.89 2.10
N ALA A 262 -4.45 -20.86 2.54
CA ALA A 262 -5.01 -19.63 3.07
C ALA A 262 -5.82 -18.86 2.02
N ALA A 263 -5.30 -18.74 0.78
CA ALA A 263 -6.01 -18.09 -0.31
C ALA A 263 -7.29 -18.85 -0.71
N ILE A 264 -7.21 -20.18 -0.81
CA ILE A 264 -8.37 -21.02 -1.15
C ILE A 264 -9.40 -21.01 -0.01
N GLY A 265 -8.96 -21.17 1.23
CA GLY A 265 -9.84 -21.13 2.41
C GLY A 265 -10.56 -19.79 2.56
N PHE A 266 -9.85 -18.68 2.34
CA PHE A 266 -10.47 -17.36 2.34
C PHE A 266 -11.50 -17.20 1.23
N ALA A 267 -11.22 -17.72 0.04
CA ALA A 267 -12.16 -17.64 -1.09
C ALA A 267 -13.42 -18.50 -0.88
N LEU A 268 -13.29 -19.63 -0.18
CA LEU A 268 -14.40 -20.55 0.11
C LEU A 268 -15.23 -20.14 1.33
N PHE A 269 -14.57 -19.72 2.41
CA PHE A 269 -15.19 -19.57 3.73
C PHE A 269 -15.16 -18.14 4.27
N GLY A 270 -14.55 -17.21 3.54
CA GLY A 270 -14.36 -15.82 3.98
C GLY A 270 -13.28 -15.69 5.05
N SER A 271 -13.33 -14.59 5.81
CA SER A 271 -12.33 -14.29 6.83
C SER A 271 -12.51 -15.17 8.06
N SER A 272 -11.48 -15.96 8.42
CA SER A 272 -11.43 -16.70 9.69
C SER A 272 -10.85 -15.87 10.85
N SER A 273 -10.65 -14.56 10.65
CA SER A 273 -9.88 -13.71 11.57
C SER A 273 -10.55 -13.57 12.94
N ARG A 274 -10.09 -14.39 13.89
CA ARG A 274 -10.39 -14.24 15.33
C ARG A 274 -9.76 -12.98 15.95
N GLU A 275 -8.82 -12.35 15.24
CA GLU A 275 -8.14 -11.13 15.69
C GLU A 275 -9.08 -9.93 15.87
N LEU A 276 -10.15 -9.84 15.08
CA LEU A 276 -11.16 -8.78 15.24
C LEU A 276 -11.97 -8.97 16.53
N ALA A 277 -12.19 -10.22 16.94
CA ALA A 277 -12.80 -10.51 18.24
C ALA A 277 -11.86 -10.17 19.42
N HIS A 278 -10.54 -10.02 19.20
CA HIS A 278 -9.61 -9.49 20.20
C HIS A 278 -9.55 -7.95 20.20
N ALA A 279 -9.92 -7.28 19.09
CA ALA A 279 -9.96 -5.82 19.03
C ALA A 279 -11.03 -5.20 19.96
N GLU A 280 -12.01 -5.97 20.42
CA GLU A 280 -12.93 -5.52 21.48
C GLU A 280 -12.27 -5.44 22.87
N THR A 281 -11.10 -6.06 23.08
CA THR A 281 -10.39 -6.09 24.37
C THR A 281 -9.30 -5.01 24.52
N GLY A 282 -9.56 -3.81 24.03
CA GLY A 282 -8.71 -2.65 24.33
C GLY A 282 -8.72 -2.31 25.81
N ALA A 283 -7.57 -1.92 26.37
CA ALA A 283 -7.52 -1.41 27.73
C ALA A 283 -7.96 0.06 27.78
N ALA A 284 -8.58 0.48 28.88
CA ALA A 284 -8.89 1.89 29.13
C ALA A 284 -7.64 2.64 29.61
N VAL A 285 -6.63 2.74 28.75
CA VAL A 285 -5.36 3.44 29.00
C VAL A 285 -5.26 4.73 28.17
N PRO A 286 -4.54 5.75 28.65
CA PRO A 286 -4.24 6.95 27.87
C PRO A 286 -3.46 6.59 26.61
N LEU A 287 -3.69 7.35 25.53
CA LEU A 287 -2.91 7.25 24.31
C LEU A 287 -1.53 7.86 24.54
N ASP A 288 -0.50 7.22 24.00
CA ASP A 288 0.81 7.88 23.89
C ASP A 288 0.85 8.90 22.76
N GLU A 289 1.91 9.72 22.71
CA GLU A 289 2.05 10.80 21.74
C GLU A 289 1.97 10.31 20.28
N SER A 290 2.49 9.11 20.02
CA SER A 290 2.51 8.49 18.70
C SER A 290 1.11 8.02 18.28
N GLU A 291 0.34 7.47 19.23
CA GLU A 291 -1.05 7.07 19.06
C GLU A 291 -1.97 8.30 18.91
N VAL A 292 -1.71 9.37 19.66
CA VAL A 292 -2.40 10.68 19.54
C VAL A 292 -2.30 11.21 18.11
N LEU A 293 -1.07 11.26 17.57
CA LEU A 293 -0.82 11.76 16.21
C LEU A 293 -1.55 10.93 15.15
N THR A 294 -1.50 9.60 15.27
CA THR A 294 -2.20 8.69 14.35
C THR A 294 -3.72 8.91 14.39
N VAL A 295 -4.32 9.02 15.58
CA VAL A 295 -5.76 9.28 15.73
C VAL A 295 -6.14 10.62 15.10
N LEU A 296 -5.35 11.67 15.30
CA LEU A 296 -5.59 12.99 14.72
C LEU A 296 -5.44 12.98 13.19
N ALA A 297 -4.42 12.31 12.65
CA ALA A 297 -4.20 12.19 11.21
C ALA A 297 -5.36 11.42 10.54
N LEU A 298 -5.80 10.31 11.14
CA LEU A 298 -6.96 9.55 10.66
C LEU A 298 -8.24 10.38 10.73
N ARG A 299 -8.47 11.10 11.84
CA ARG A 299 -9.65 11.99 11.99
C ARG A 299 -9.66 13.07 10.92
N TYR A 300 -8.52 13.72 10.69
CA TYR A 300 -8.36 14.71 9.62
C TYR A 300 -8.65 14.11 8.23
N GLY A 301 -8.26 12.85 8.00
CA GLY A 301 -8.57 12.10 6.79
C GLY A 301 -10.06 11.87 6.59
N HIS A 302 -10.75 11.41 7.63
CA HIS A 302 -12.21 11.21 7.57
C HIS A 302 -12.95 12.52 7.33
N LEU A 303 -12.58 13.60 8.03
CA LEU A 303 -13.15 14.93 7.81
C LEU A 303 -12.88 15.44 6.39
N THR A 304 -11.69 15.19 5.84
CA THR A 304 -11.36 15.53 4.44
C THR A 304 -12.21 14.73 3.45
N ALA A 305 -12.40 13.43 3.70
CA ALA A 305 -13.21 12.56 2.85
C ALA A 305 -14.69 12.99 2.81
N GLN A 306 -15.22 13.53 3.91
CA GLN A 306 -16.57 14.07 4.00
C GLN A 306 -16.78 15.33 3.13
N ARG A 307 -15.71 16.04 2.76
CA ARG A 307 -15.77 17.21 1.87
C ARG A 307 -15.72 16.85 0.38
N LEU A 308 -15.30 15.64 0.03
CA LEU A 308 -15.20 15.17 -1.34
C LEU A 308 -16.54 14.60 -1.84
N THR A 309 -16.71 14.50 -3.17
CA THR A 309 -17.90 13.89 -3.79
C THR A 309 -17.53 12.99 -4.98
N GLY A 310 -18.39 12.02 -5.30
CA GLY A 310 -18.21 11.13 -6.45
C GLY A 310 -16.89 10.35 -6.43
N SER A 311 -16.29 10.18 -7.60
CA SER A 311 -15.08 9.37 -7.80
C SER A 311 -13.89 9.81 -6.93
N ASP A 312 -13.75 11.10 -6.62
CA ASP A 312 -12.67 11.60 -5.77
C ASP A 312 -12.85 11.14 -4.32
N ARG A 313 -14.09 11.16 -3.82
CA ARG A 313 -14.44 10.62 -2.50
C ARG A 313 -14.19 9.12 -2.44
N ASP A 314 -14.64 8.36 -3.44
CA ASP A 314 -14.51 6.90 -3.46
C ASP A 314 -13.04 6.47 -3.44
N ARG A 315 -12.19 7.15 -4.22
CA ARG A 315 -10.73 6.94 -4.21
C ARG A 315 -10.12 7.30 -2.86
N PHE A 316 -10.50 8.44 -2.28
CA PHE A 316 -9.94 8.92 -1.01
C PHE A 316 -10.34 8.02 0.17
N VAL A 317 -11.60 7.60 0.25
CA VAL A 317 -12.09 6.66 1.27
C VAL A 317 -11.41 5.31 1.12
N GLY A 318 -11.26 4.81 -0.12
CA GLY A 318 -10.53 3.56 -0.38
C GLY A 318 -9.06 3.62 0.08
N ALA A 319 -8.36 4.72 -0.22
CA ALA A 319 -6.99 4.96 0.23
C ALA A 319 -6.89 5.06 1.76
N LEU A 320 -7.76 5.86 2.39
CA LEU A 320 -7.80 6.05 3.85
C LEU A 320 -8.07 4.74 4.59
N ARG A 321 -8.92 3.85 4.03
CA ARG A 321 -9.20 2.52 4.57
C ARG A 321 -7.91 1.68 4.66
N LEU A 322 -7.11 1.64 3.60
CA LEU A 322 -5.84 0.90 3.58
C LEU A 322 -4.82 1.50 4.56
N VAL A 323 -4.72 2.82 4.60
CA VAL A 323 -3.82 3.54 5.52
C VAL A 323 -4.21 3.31 6.98
N GLN A 324 -5.50 3.38 7.30
CA GLN A 324 -6.00 3.12 8.66
C GLN A 324 -5.69 1.69 9.12
N ALA A 325 -5.95 0.70 8.26
CA ALA A 325 -5.66 -0.69 8.58
C ALA A 325 -4.16 -0.91 8.87
N ALA A 326 -3.29 -0.35 8.02
CA ALA A 326 -1.85 -0.42 8.19
C ALA A 326 -1.38 0.28 9.48
N ALA A 327 -1.87 1.48 9.75
CA ALA A 327 -1.50 2.25 10.95
C ALA A 327 -1.92 1.54 12.24
N VAL A 328 -3.14 0.97 12.29
CA VAL A 328 -3.63 0.21 13.45
C VAL A 328 -2.82 -1.08 13.64
N ALA A 329 -2.53 -1.81 12.57
CA ALA A 329 -1.70 -3.02 12.64
C ALA A 329 -0.28 -2.73 13.15
N GLN A 330 0.33 -1.63 12.68
CA GLN A 330 1.66 -1.22 13.14
C GLN A 330 1.67 -0.82 14.62
N LEU A 331 0.66 -0.07 15.08
CA LEU A 331 0.54 0.29 16.50
C LEU A 331 0.33 -0.95 17.38
N LYS A 332 -0.47 -1.91 16.92
CA LYS A 332 -0.68 -3.19 17.61
C LYS A 332 0.63 -3.97 17.72
N GLY A 333 1.35 -4.16 16.61
CA GLY A 333 2.63 -4.87 16.59
C GLY A 333 3.68 -4.20 17.49
N ARG A 334 3.82 -2.87 17.44
CA ARG A 334 4.70 -2.11 18.34
C ARG A 334 4.34 -2.31 19.81
N ASN A 335 3.05 -2.22 20.16
CA ASN A 335 2.63 -2.38 21.55
C ASN A 335 2.87 -3.82 22.04
N GLU A 336 2.70 -4.82 21.19
CA GLU A 336 3.05 -6.22 21.50
C GLU A 336 4.55 -6.41 21.74
N GLU A 337 5.41 -5.83 20.88
CA GLU A 337 6.87 -5.85 21.03
C GLU A 337 7.35 -5.12 22.29
N GLU A 338 6.73 -3.99 22.64
CA GLU A 338 7.03 -3.19 23.83
C GLU A 338 6.36 -3.75 25.11
N GLY A 339 5.53 -4.79 25.02
CA GLY A 339 4.78 -5.35 26.17
C GLY A 339 3.74 -4.39 26.75
N ARG A 340 3.18 -3.49 25.92
CA ARG A 340 2.21 -2.46 26.30
C ARG A 340 0.78 -2.86 25.92
N PRO A 341 -0.23 -2.49 26.72
CA PRO A 341 -1.62 -2.73 26.35
C PRO A 341 -2.06 -1.84 25.18
N LEU A 342 -2.91 -2.36 24.29
CA LEU A 342 -3.52 -1.57 23.22
C LEU A 342 -4.62 -0.67 23.78
N ALA A 343 -4.52 0.64 23.53
CA ALA A 343 -5.54 1.59 23.95
C ALA A 343 -6.89 1.35 23.25
N SER A 344 -7.99 1.44 24.00
CA SER A 344 -9.36 1.24 23.47
C SER A 344 -9.69 2.14 22.28
N ALA A 345 -9.16 3.36 22.24
CA ALA A 345 -9.37 4.27 21.13
C ALA A 345 -8.72 3.78 19.82
N ILE A 346 -7.58 3.08 19.90
CA ILE A 346 -6.94 2.44 18.74
C ILE A 346 -7.65 1.13 18.39
N ALA A 347 -8.01 0.34 19.40
CA ALA A 347 -8.65 -0.95 19.20
C ALA A 347 -10.00 -0.82 18.45
N ARG A 348 -10.77 0.24 18.72
CA ARG A 348 -12.02 0.58 17.99
C ARG A 348 -11.82 0.97 16.52
N LEU A 349 -10.61 1.31 16.11
CA LEU A 349 -10.29 1.66 14.72
C LEU A 349 -9.94 0.43 13.88
N ALA A 350 -9.76 -0.74 14.50
CA ALA A 350 -9.55 -1.99 13.81
C ALA A 350 -10.83 -2.44 13.10
N PHE A 351 -10.68 -2.96 11.89
CA PHE A 351 -11.76 -3.55 11.10
C PHE A 351 -11.18 -4.58 10.13
N ASP A 352 -12.03 -5.43 9.57
CA ASP A 352 -11.60 -6.37 8.55
C ASP A 352 -11.31 -5.64 7.24
N VAL A 353 -10.04 -5.29 7.00
CA VAL A 353 -9.64 -4.69 5.72
C VAL A 353 -9.86 -5.65 4.55
N THR A 354 -10.01 -6.96 4.81
CA THR A 354 -10.22 -7.97 3.77
C THR A 354 -11.66 -8.05 3.27
N ASP A 355 -12.61 -7.57 4.08
CA ASP A 355 -14.02 -7.43 3.72
C ASP A 355 -14.24 -6.10 2.99
N ALA A 356 -14.39 -6.14 1.67
CA ALA A 356 -14.60 -4.95 0.85
C ALA A 356 -15.86 -4.14 1.24
N ALA A 357 -16.84 -4.74 1.92
CA ALA A 357 -18.02 -4.05 2.42
C ALA A 357 -17.80 -3.38 3.80
N ALA A 358 -16.73 -3.75 4.52
CA ALA A 358 -16.43 -3.18 5.83
C ALA A 358 -16.05 -1.70 5.73
N VAL A 359 -16.83 -0.88 6.43
CA VAL A 359 -16.59 0.56 6.57
C VAL A 359 -15.49 0.77 7.61
N ALA A 360 -14.46 1.54 7.25
CA ALA A 360 -13.42 1.94 8.19
C ALA A 360 -14.05 2.76 9.34
N PRO A 361 -13.91 2.33 10.61
CA PRO A 361 -14.45 3.07 11.74
C PRO A 361 -13.80 4.46 11.83
N GLU A 362 -14.62 5.47 12.08
CA GLU A 362 -14.15 6.84 12.22
C GLU A 362 -13.60 7.09 13.63
N PRO A 363 -12.43 7.72 13.80
CA PRO A 363 -11.95 8.10 15.12
C PRO A 363 -12.90 9.05 15.83
N VAL A 364 -13.12 8.81 17.13
CA VAL A 364 -13.98 9.66 17.95
C VAL A 364 -13.36 11.06 18.12
N PRO A 365 -14.18 12.12 18.15
CA PRO A 365 -13.73 13.45 18.55
C PRO A 365 -13.17 13.43 19.98
N GLY A 366 -12.16 14.24 20.27
CA GLY A 366 -11.86 14.61 21.67
C GLY A 366 -10.50 14.21 22.23
N GLN A 367 -9.41 14.57 21.55
CA GLN A 367 -8.12 14.72 22.24
C GLN A 367 -7.81 16.20 22.41
N HIS A 368 -7.91 16.67 23.65
CA HIS A 368 -7.55 18.04 24.00
C HIS A 368 -6.03 18.14 24.02
N LEU A 369 -5.47 18.89 23.06
CA LEU A 369 -4.09 19.31 23.09
C LEU A 369 -4.00 20.74 23.60
N THR A 370 -2.90 21.07 24.28
CA THR A 370 -2.57 22.47 24.56
C THR A 370 -2.38 23.21 23.22
N LYS A 371 -2.60 24.54 23.21
CA LYS A 371 -2.44 25.34 21.99
C LYS A 371 -1.02 25.23 21.43
N GLU A 372 -0.03 25.13 22.32
CA GLU A 372 1.38 24.98 22.00
C GLU A 372 1.67 23.68 21.25
N THR A 373 1.13 22.56 21.74
CA THR A 373 1.29 21.25 21.08
C THR A 373 0.47 21.21 19.79
N ALA A 374 -0.76 21.72 19.81
CA ALA A 374 -1.62 21.78 18.63
C ALA A 374 -1.02 22.59 17.49
N ALA A 375 -0.30 23.68 17.78
CA ALA A 375 0.34 24.50 16.74
C ALA A 375 1.36 23.70 15.91
N VAL A 376 2.10 22.79 16.55
CA VAL A 376 3.06 21.92 15.86
C VAL A 376 2.32 20.83 15.09
N VAL A 377 1.43 20.09 15.76
CA VAL A 377 0.74 18.94 15.17
C VAL A 377 -0.13 19.34 13.99
N MET A 378 -0.95 20.39 14.11
CA MET A 378 -1.83 20.82 13.02
C MET A 378 -1.05 21.34 11.82
N THR A 379 0.10 21.97 12.05
CA THR A 379 0.99 22.41 10.96
C THR A 379 1.49 21.23 10.15
N VAL A 380 1.95 20.15 10.82
CA VAL A 380 2.37 18.91 10.16
C VAL A 380 1.20 18.29 9.37
N LEU A 381 0.03 18.15 9.98
CA LEU A 381 -1.14 17.58 9.30
C LEU A 381 -1.60 18.43 8.09
N ALA A 382 -1.45 19.75 8.13
CA ALA A 382 -1.83 20.64 7.03
C ALA A 382 -0.89 20.55 5.82
N THR A 383 0.40 20.26 6.06
CA THR A 383 1.44 20.20 5.02
C THR A 383 1.61 18.81 4.43
N GLU A 384 1.27 17.77 5.18
CA GLU A 384 1.50 16.37 4.78
C GLU A 384 0.34 15.71 4.02
N ASN A 385 0.69 14.70 3.24
CA ASN A 385 -0.29 13.80 2.63
C ASN A 385 -0.58 12.63 3.60
N ILE A 386 -1.71 12.72 4.30
CA ILE A 386 -2.16 11.74 5.30
C ILE A 386 -2.67 10.41 4.70
N ILE A 387 -2.79 10.30 3.37
CA ILE A 387 -3.21 9.06 2.69
C ILE A 387 -2.08 8.45 1.85
N ARG A 388 -0.81 8.70 2.18
CA ARG A 388 0.31 8.06 1.48
C ARG A 388 0.21 6.52 1.54
N PRO A 389 0.69 5.80 0.51
CA PRO A 389 1.39 6.28 -0.70
C PRO A 389 0.44 6.83 -1.78
N PHE A 390 -0.85 6.91 -1.53
CA PHE A 390 -1.85 7.36 -2.52
C PHE A 390 -1.80 8.87 -2.70
N GLU A 391 -1.93 9.34 -3.94
CA GLU A 391 -1.96 10.76 -4.27
C GLU A 391 -3.31 11.14 -4.90
N ILE A 392 -4.10 11.92 -4.15
CA ILE A 392 -5.41 12.39 -4.58
C ILE A 392 -5.46 13.90 -4.35
N ALA A 393 -5.73 14.65 -5.42
CA ALA A 393 -5.84 16.09 -5.35
C ALA A 393 -7.09 16.48 -4.54
N VAL A 394 -6.87 17.21 -3.44
CA VAL A 394 -7.94 17.80 -2.62
C VAL A 394 -7.80 19.32 -2.67
N ALA A 395 -8.90 20.02 -2.95
CA ALA A 395 -8.88 21.47 -3.01
C ALA A 395 -8.43 22.05 -1.66
N LYS A 396 -7.63 23.12 -1.69
CA LYS A 396 -7.13 23.78 -0.48
C LYS A 396 -8.27 24.19 0.47
N ALA A 397 -9.40 24.64 -0.08
CA ALA A 397 -10.57 25.03 0.70
C ALA A 397 -11.17 23.86 1.48
N ASP A 398 -11.20 22.65 0.89
CA ASP A 398 -11.75 21.46 1.54
C ASP A 398 -10.82 20.96 2.65
N ARG A 399 -9.49 20.95 2.39
CA ARG A 399 -8.48 20.66 3.42
C ARG A 399 -8.56 21.65 4.59
N GLN A 400 -8.70 22.94 4.29
CA GLN A 400 -8.83 23.97 5.31
C GLN A 400 -10.09 23.76 6.15
N ARG A 401 -11.26 23.53 5.54
CA ARG A 401 -12.50 23.27 6.28
C ARG A 401 -12.42 22.02 7.16
N ALA A 402 -11.80 20.95 6.67
CA ALA A 402 -11.56 19.75 7.48
C ALA A 402 -10.66 20.05 8.70
N MET A 403 -9.68 20.94 8.57
CA MET A 403 -8.83 21.40 9.67
C MET A 403 -9.58 22.31 10.65
N GLU A 404 -10.47 23.17 10.15
CA GLU A 404 -11.37 23.99 10.96
C GLU A 404 -12.32 23.11 11.81
N ASP A 405 -12.84 22.03 11.25
CA ASP A 405 -13.66 21.05 11.99
C ASP A 405 -12.82 20.31 13.04
N LEU A 406 -11.65 19.78 12.65
CA LEU A 406 -10.76 19.03 13.54
C LEU A 406 -10.38 19.85 14.77
N THR A 407 -9.97 21.09 14.56
CA THR A 407 -9.56 21.98 15.65
C THR A 407 -10.73 22.38 16.54
N ALA A 408 -11.93 22.56 15.99
CA ALA A 408 -13.13 22.77 16.80
C ALA A 408 -13.47 21.55 17.68
N GLU A 409 -13.34 20.34 17.14
CA GLU A 409 -13.58 19.07 17.86
C GLU A 409 -12.57 18.84 19.00
N MET A 410 -11.37 19.39 18.90
CA MET A 410 -10.33 19.33 19.94
C MET A 410 -10.54 20.33 21.09
N GLY A 411 -11.63 21.10 21.07
CA GLY A 411 -11.88 22.17 22.04
C GLY A 411 -11.05 23.44 21.77
N LEU A 412 -10.39 23.52 20.61
CA LEU A 412 -9.88 24.78 20.08
C LEU A 412 -11.01 25.49 19.30
N SER A 413 -10.67 26.51 18.53
CA SER A 413 -11.65 27.20 17.68
C SER A 413 -11.44 26.80 16.22
N SER A 414 -12.50 26.80 15.41
CA SER A 414 -12.36 26.67 13.94
C SER A 414 -11.39 27.70 13.36
N ARG A 415 -11.33 28.90 13.96
CA ARG A 415 -10.35 29.94 13.59
C ARG A 415 -8.91 29.46 13.75
N PHE A 416 -8.61 28.62 14.73
CA PHE A 416 -7.27 28.02 14.87
C PHE A 416 -6.91 27.21 13.62
N GLY A 417 -7.82 26.36 13.13
CA GLY A 417 -7.62 25.60 11.89
C GLY A 417 -7.45 26.49 10.66
N ALA A 418 -8.23 27.57 10.55
CA ALA A 418 -8.05 28.57 9.48
C ALA A 418 -6.67 29.26 9.57
N ASP A 419 -6.23 29.58 10.80
CA ASP A 419 -4.95 30.22 11.06
C ASP A 419 -3.76 29.32 10.70
N VAL A 420 -3.88 27.99 10.80
CA VAL A 420 -2.86 27.03 10.32
C VAL A 420 -2.60 27.22 8.82
N PHE A 421 -3.66 27.27 8.01
CA PHE A 421 -3.55 27.46 6.56
C PHE A 421 -3.12 28.86 6.16
N ALA A 422 -3.49 29.88 6.96
CA ALA A 422 -3.01 31.24 6.78
C ALA A 422 -1.51 31.35 7.09
N ALA A 423 -1.04 30.76 8.18
CA ALA A 423 0.37 30.69 8.53
C ALA A 423 1.18 29.94 7.48
N ALA A 424 0.66 28.81 6.98
CA ALA A 424 1.32 28.02 5.93
C ALA A 424 1.49 28.81 4.63
N LYS A 425 0.47 29.60 4.28
CA LYS A 425 0.53 30.51 3.13
C LYS A 425 1.55 31.61 3.36
N GLU A 426 1.56 32.23 4.54
CA GLU A 426 2.50 33.31 4.87
C GLU A 426 3.96 32.82 4.86
N ALA A 427 4.24 31.66 5.44
CA ALA A 427 5.54 31.01 5.37
C ALA A 427 5.97 30.76 3.92
N GLN A 428 5.06 30.25 3.08
CA GLN A 428 5.35 30.01 1.68
C GLN A 428 5.67 31.33 0.95
N ASP A 429 4.84 32.36 1.12
CA ASP A 429 5.02 33.66 0.46
C ASP A 429 6.40 34.27 0.85
N ALA A 430 6.83 34.10 2.11
CA ALA A 430 8.16 34.48 2.59
C ALA A 430 9.31 33.71 1.90
N LEU A 431 9.14 32.40 1.70
CA LEU A 431 10.15 31.54 1.10
C LEU A 431 10.24 31.67 -0.43
N THR A 432 9.18 32.09 -1.12
CA THR A 432 9.20 32.21 -2.60
C THR A 432 9.65 33.57 -3.13
N GLY A 433 9.58 34.63 -2.31
CA GLY A 433 9.86 36.01 -2.73
C GLY A 433 8.75 36.59 -3.62
N ALA A 434 8.59 37.92 -3.61
CA ALA A 434 7.48 38.62 -4.27
C ALA A 434 7.51 38.66 -5.82
N ARG A 435 8.45 37.96 -6.47
CA ARG A 435 8.58 37.93 -7.95
C ARG A 435 9.03 36.55 -8.44
N ASN A 436 8.05 35.68 -8.71
CA ASN A 436 7.95 34.88 -9.94
C ASN A 436 6.69 34.01 -9.84
N GLY A 437 5.62 34.50 -10.45
CA GLY A 437 4.40 33.75 -10.64
C GLY A 437 4.62 32.65 -11.65
N THR A 438 5.08 31.48 -11.20
CA THR A 438 4.71 30.16 -11.71
C THR A 438 5.28 29.11 -10.74
N TRP A 439 4.54 28.80 -9.68
CA TRP A 439 4.63 27.46 -9.12
C TRP A 439 3.24 26.98 -8.68
N LEU A 440 2.51 26.51 -9.68
CA LEU A 440 1.51 25.46 -9.53
C LEU A 440 2.21 24.34 -8.75
N ARG A 441 1.80 24.00 -7.52
CA ARG A 441 1.00 22.78 -7.27
C ARG A 441 0.63 22.65 -5.78
N TRP A 442 -0.10 23.60 -5.20
CA TRP A 442 -0.81 23.35 -3.92
C TRP A 442 -2.03 22.43 -4.06
N GLY A 443 -2.37 22.04 -5.29
CA GLY A 443 -3.27 20.93 -5.62
C GLY A 443 -2.56 19.64 -6.04
N ALA A 444 -1.22 19.62 -6.08
CA ALA A 444 -0.41 18.43 -6.35
C ALA A 444 0.90 18.48 -5.57
N VAL A 445 0.80 18.51 -4.23
CA VAL A 445 1.89 18.02 -3.37
C VAL A 445 1.94 16.51 -3.55
N GLY A 446 2.52 16.17 -4.69
CA GLY A 446 2.87 14.89 -5.28
C GLY A 446 4.05 15.12 -6.25
N ALA A 447 4.88 16.13 -5.99
CA ALA A 447 6.03 16.46 -6.82
C ALA A 447 7.17 16.99 -5.93
N GLY A 448 8.02 16.06 -5.48
CA GLY A 448 9.21 16.32 -4.69
C GLY A 448 9.55 15.10 -3.84
N ALA A 449 10.16 14.10 -4.47
CA ALA A 449 10.53 12.85 -3.84
C ALA A 449 11.58 13.08 -2.75
N VAL A 450 11.21 12.89 -1.49
CA VAL A 450 12.15 12.32 -0.52
C VAL A 450 11.84 10.83 -0.43
N ALA A 451 12.20 10.11 -1.49
CA ALA A 451 12.31 8.67 -1.43
C ALA A 451 13.61 8.34 -0.68
N ILE A 452 13.58 8.41 0.66
CA ILE A 452 14.33 7.41 1.40
C ILE A 452 13.40 6.20 1.39
N ILE A 453 13.76 5.21 0.58
CA ILE A 453 13.21 3.87 0.67
C ILE A 453 13.53 3.39 2.09
N VAL A 454 12.61 3.62 3.02
CA VAL A 454 12.58 2.85 4.25
C VAL A 454 11.97 1.54 3.81
N ALA A 455 12.85 0.62 3.41
CA ALA A 455 12.52 -0.78 3.41
C ALA A 455 11.81 -1.07 4.74
N THR A 456 10.66 -1.71 4.65
CA THR A 456 9.96 -2.37 5.77
C THR A 456 10.99 -2.86 6.79
N GLY A 457 11.12 -2.12 7.89
CA GLY A 457 12.15 -2.35 8.91
C GLY A 457 13.51 -1.66 8.66
N GLY A 458 13.77 -0.58 9.40
CA GLY A 458 15.13 -0.22 9.80
C GLY A 458 15.85 0.84 8.96
N LEU A 459 15.60 2.11 9.28
CA LEU A 459 16.69 3.10 9.42
C LEU A 459 16.48 3.79 10.75
N ALA A 460 16.96 3.13 11.81
CA ALA A 460 17.29 3.82 13.04
C ALA A 460 18.27 4.95 12.67
N LEU A 461 17.87 6.20 12.89
CA LEU A 461 18.86 7.24 13.15
C LEU A 461 19.76 6.67 14.25
N ALA A 462 21.05 6.55 13.94
CA ALA A 462 22.05 5.97 14.81
C ALA A 462 21.81 6.44 16.24
N ALA A 463 21.46 5.50 17.12
CA ALA A 463 21.38 5.73 18.54
C ALA A 463 22.80 6.07 19.03
N GLY A 464 23.15 7.35 18.99
CA GLY A 464 24.22 7.88 19.84
C GLY A 464 23.79 7.62 21.27
N ALA A 465 24.59 6.85 22.02
CA ALA A 465 24.25 6.38 23.35
C ALA A 465 23.87 7.53 24.29
N GLY A 466 22.57 7.69 24.55
CA GLY A 466 22.03 8.64 25.50
C GLY A 466 20.60 9.07 25.20
N LEU A 467 19.66 8.64 26.05
CA LEU A 467 18.31 9.16 26.27
C LEU A 467 17.16 8.54 25.43
N ALA A 468 16.46 7.61 26.09
CA ALA A 468 15.13 7.11 25.74
C ALA A 468 14.10 8.26 25.83
N GLY A 469 13.47 8.61 24.71
CA GLY A 469 12.40 9.62 24.67
C GLY A 469 11.91 10.00 23.28
N GLY A 470 12.76 10.02 22.25
CA GLY A 470 12.41 10.51 20.90
C GLY A 470 12.26 9.46 19.81
N ALA A 471 12.67 8.22 20.06
CA ALA A 471 12.54 7.13 19.10
C ALA A 471 11.08 6.68 18.85
N ALA A 472 10.14 7.10 19.71
CA ALA A 472 8.72 6.71 19.63
C ALA A 472 7.91 7.56 18.63
N LEU A 473 8.31 8.80 18.34
CA LEU A 473 7.56 9.70 17.44
C LEU A 473 7.89 9.48 15.96
N THR A 474 9.11 9.06 15.66
CA THR A 474 9.57 8.71 14.32
C THR A 474 8.86 7.48 13.75
N SER A 475 8.40 6.53 14.58
CA SER A 475 7.80 5.28 14.13
C SER A 475 6.32 5.40 13.78
N ALA A 476 5.52 6.18 14.51
CA ALA A 476 4.08 6.32 14.23
C ALA A 476 3.80 7.18 12.98
N LEU A 477 4.55 8.25 12.76
CA LEU A 477 4.40 9.06 11.55
C LEU A 477 5.01 8.37 10.31
N ALA A 478 5.88 7.38 10.48
CA ALA A 478 6.40 6.58 9.36
C ALA A 478 5.29 5.79 8.63
N ALA A 479 4.17 5.49 9.32
CA ALA A 479 2.96 4.90 8.72
C ALA A 479 2.39 5.78 7.59
N PHE A 480 2.60 7.10 7.68
CA PHE A 480 2.13 8.10 6.72
C PHE A 480 3.23 8.50 5.73
N GLY A 481 4.30 7.71 5.61
CA GLY A 481 5.38 7.87 4.62
C GLY A 481 6.61 8.66 5.14
N PRO A 482 7.53 9.06 4.25
CA PRO A 482 8.81 9.68 4.62
C PRO A 482 8.69 11.00 5.42
N GLY A 483 7.50 11.60 5.49
CA GLY A 483 7.18 12.73 6.38
C GLY A 483 7.27 12.39 7.88
N GLY A 484 7.24 11.11 8.26
CA GLY A 484 7.53 10.68 9.64
C GLY A 484 8.96 10.93 10.09
N MET A 485 9.90 11.05 9.15
CA MET A 485 11.24 11.53 9.46
C MET A 485 11.26 13.05 9.70
N ILE A 486 10.43 13.84 9.00
CA ILE A 486 10.31 15.29 9.24
C ILE A 486 9.62 15.53 10.58
N GLY A 487 8.50 14.86 10.87
CA GLY A 487 7.87 14.87 12.19
C GLY A 487 8.86 14.46 13.28
N GLY A 488 9.65 13.41 13.05
CA GLY A 488 10.75 12.98 13.91
C GLY A 488 11.84 14.02 14.13
N LEU A 489 12.30 14.71 13.07
CA LEU A 489 13.25 15.84 13.15
C LEU A 489 12.63 17.08 13.83
N LEU A 490 11.30 17.23 13.74
CA LEU A 490 10.56 18.30 14.38
C LEU A 490 10.43 18.07 15.89
N THR A 491 10.14 16.83 16.31
CA THR A 491 9.97 16.41 17.71
C THR A 491 11.28 16.03 18.40
N ALA A 492 12.33 15.68 17.67
CA ALA A 492 13.68 15.44 18.20
C ALA A 492 14.41 16.73 18.64
N GLY A 493 13.72 17.87 18.71
CA GLY A 493 14.24 19.10 19.32
C GLY A 493 14.64 18.98 20.80
N THR A 494 14.51 17.80 21.41
CA THR A 494 14.91 17.49 22.79
C THR A 494 16.08 16.51 22.91
N LEU A 495 16.62 15.97 21.81
CA LEU A 495 17.62 14.88 21.86
C LEU A 495 18.87 15.13 21.02
N VAL A 496 19.71 16.06 21.48
CA VAL A 496 21.16 15.84 21.65
C VAL A 496 21.59 16.63 22.88
N SER A 497 21.90 15.92 23.97
CA SER A 497 22.60 16.49 25.12
C SER A 497 24.00 16.95 24.68
N ALA A 498 24.31 18.23 24.94
CA ALA A 498 25.57 18.94 24.69
C ALA A 498 25.84 19.34 23.22
N GLY A 499 25.18 20.42 22.76
CA GLY A 499 25.51 21.18 21.54
C GLY A 499 24.57 20.90 20.36
N GLY A 500 23.76 21.89 19.96
CA GLY A 500 22.65 21.77 19.00
C GLY A 500 22.96 21.39 17.54
N GLY A 501 24.11 20.77 17.23
CA GLY A 501 24.60 20.58 15.87
C GLY A 501 23.98 19.44 15.04
N GLY A 502 23.38 18.40 15.66
CA GLY A 502 23.03 17.15 14.96
C GLY A 502 22.04 17.29 13.80
N ILE A 503 20.98 18.09 13.96
CA ILE A 503 19.96 18.30 12.93
C ILE A 503 20.50 19.18 11.79
N ALA A 504 21.28 20.20 12.13
CA ALA A 504 21.90 21.11 11.15
C ALA A 504 22.87 20.37 10.22
N PHE A 505 23.68 19.43 10.74
CA PHE A 505 24.58 18.61 9.92
C PHE A 505 23.80 17.66 8.98
N GLY A 506 22.67 17.10 9.42
CA GLY A 506 21.81 16.27 8.58
C GLY A 506 21.18 17.04 7.41
N LEU A 507 20.67 18.25 7.67
CA LEU A 507 20.09 19.11 6.64
C LEU A 507 21.15 19.67 5.67
N ALA A 508 22.36 19.92 6.17
CA ALA A 508 23.49 20.39 5.37
C ALA A 508 24.10 19.33 4.46
N SER A 509 23.89 18.03 4.76
CA SER A 509 24.44 16.92 3.99
C SER A 509 24.09 17.01 2.47
N PRO A 510 25.04 16.70 1.58
CA PRO A 510 24.77 16.56 0.14
C PRO A 510 23.73 15.47 -0.20
N ALA A 511 23.53 14.49 0.69
CA ALA A 511 22.50 13.45 0.52
C ALA A 511 21.07 13.98 0.77
N THR A 512 20.94 15.12 1.44
CA THR A 512 19.64 15.78 1.67
C THR A 512 19.36 16.73 0.52
N THR A 513 18.23 16.59 -0.15
CA THR A 513 17.85 17.48 -1.27
C THR A 513 17.44 18.87 -0.77
N ALA A 514 17.57 19.89 -1.62
CA ALA A 514 17.07 21.23 -1.32
C ALA A 514 15.55 21.23 -1.05
N GLU A 515 14.80 20.38 -1.75
CA GLU A 515 13.36 20.19 -1.52
C GLU A 515 13.04 19.70 -0.09
N THR A 516 13.89 18.82 0.46
CA THR A 516 13.76 18.36 1.84
C THR A 516 13.97 19.51 2.81
N VAL A 517 15.02 20.32 2.60
CA VAL A 517 15.32 21.48 3.43
C VAL A 517 14.19 22.52 3.35
N GLU A 518 13.70 22.82 2.14
CA GLU A 518 12.55 23.69 1.93
C GLU A 518 11.32 23.25 2.71
N SER A 519 10.98 21.96 2.67
CA SER A 519 9.85 21.40 3.42
C SER A 519 10.02 21.57 4.94
N VAL A 520 11.21 21.27 5.47
CA VAL A 520 11.50 21.42 6.91
C VAL A 520 11.45 22.88 7.34
N VAL A 521 12.09 23.77 6.59
CA VAL A 521 12.12 25.22 6.85
C VAL A 521 10.71 25.79 6.78
N GLN A 522 9.93 25.44 5.75
CA GLN A 522 8.55 25.88 5.59
C GLN A 522 7.68 25.42 6.76
N THR A 523 7.79 24.17 7.19
CA THR A 523 7.00 23.61 8.29
C THR A 523 7.34 24.30 9.62
N ARG A 524 8.63 24.49 9.93
CA ARG A 524 9.09 25.23 11.11
C ARG A 524 8.64 26.69 11.10
N LEU A 525 8.79 27.36 9.96
CA LEU A 525 8.37 28.74 9.79
C LEU A 525 6.85 28.89 9.96
N THR A 526 6.08 27.98 9.36
CA THR A 526 4.62 27.92 9.52
C THR A 526 4.22 27.79 10.99
N ALA A 527 4.85 26.86 11.72
CA ALA A 527 4.57 26.67 13.15
C ALA A 527 4.89 27.94 13.94
N THR A 528 6.00 28.62 13.64
CA THR A 528 6.40 29.89 14.29
C THR A 528 5.40 31.02 14.01
N ILE A 529 4.98 31.17 12.76
CA ILE A 529 3.96 32.16 12.36
C ILE A 529 2.64 31.86 13.05
N LEU A 530 2.23 30.59 13.12
CA LEU A 530 1.02 30.16 13.80
C LEU A 530 1.07 30.48 15.30
N ARG A 531 2.19 30.21 15.98
CA ARG A 531 2.39 30.57 17.39
C ARG A 531 2.15 32.05 17.62
N ARG A 532 2.79 32.91 16.82
CA ARG A 532 2.57 34.37 16.88
C ARG A 532 1.10 34.73 16.66
N ARG A 533 0.43 34.17 15.66
CA ARG A 533 -1.00 34.43 15.37
C ARG A 533 -1.91 34.04 16.54
N GLN A 534 -1.53 33.03 17.32
CA GLN A 534 -2.26 32.55 18.48
C GLN A 534 -1.85 33.21 19.80
N GLY A 535 -0.94 34.19 19.76
CA GLY A 535 -0.42 34.86 20.97
C GLY A 535 0.43 33.95 21.85
N LEU A 536 1.06 32.93 21.27
CA LEU A 536 2.00 32.04 21.94
C LEU A 536 3.43 32.56 21.79
N GLU A 537 4.29 32.20 22.74
CA GLU A 537 5.72 32.48 22.66
C GLU A 537 6.33 31.93 21.35
N PRO A 538 7.12 32.73 20.62
CA PRO A 538 7.86 32.27 19.44
C PRO A 538 8.74 31.06 19.75
N ASP A 539 8.95 30.20 18.76
CA ASP A 539 9.90 29.09 18.89
C ASP A 539 11.33 29.68 18.96
N SER A 540 11.92 29.70 20.15
CA SER A 540 13.27 30.26 20.33
C SER A 540 14.37 29.43 19.64
N GLY A 541 14.09 28.16 19.30
CA GLY A 541 15.05 27.25 18.70
C GLY A 541 15.15 27.36 17.17
N ILE A 542 14.16 27.97 16.50
CA ILE A 542 14.15 28.04 15.03
C ILE A 542 15.32 28.86 14.49
N TRP A 543 15.67 29.97 15.15
CA TRP A 543 16.78 30.82 14.72
C TRP A 543 18.11 30.05 14.79
N ASP A 544 18.40 29.42 15.92
CA ASP A 544 19.62 28.64 16.12
C ASP A 544 19.72 27.48 15.13
N LEU A 545 18.61 26.79 14.87
CA LEU A 545 18.55 25.72 13.87
C LEU A 545 18.87 26.24 12.47
N LEU A 546 18.24 27.34 12.05
CA LEU A 546 18.45 27.92 10.72
C LEU A 546 19.87 28.45 10.57
N ALA A 547 20.39 29.18 11.56
CA ALA A 547 21.75 29.72 11.55
C ALA A 547 22.80 28.60 11.49
N GLN A 548 22.66 27.55 12.30
CA GLN A 548 23.59 26.40 12.25
C GLN A 548 23.50 25.64 10.92
N THR A 549 22.29 25.48 10.38
CA THR A 549 22.11 24.84 9.07
C THR A 549 22.73 25.70 7.96
N GLU A 550 22.55 27.01 8.00
CA GLU A 550 23.17 27.95 7.06
C GLU A 550 24.70 27.83 7.09
N ILE A 551 25.30 27.90 8.28
CA ILE A 551 26.76 27.78 8.48
C ILE A 551 27.26 26.47 7.89
N ALA A 552 26.59 25.35 8.17
CA ALA A 552 26.98 24.04 7.70
C ALA A 552 26.83 23.89 6.17
N VAL A 553 25.72 24.37 5.59
CA VAL A 553 25.50 24.34 4.14
C VAL A 553 26.51 25.22 3.40
N ARG A 554 26.78 26.43 3.91
CA ARG A 554 27.79 27.34 3.32
C ARG A 554 29.18 26.73 3.37
N ARG A 555 29.58 26.15 4.50
CA ARG A 555 30.87 25.49 4.63
C ARG A 555 31.05 24.37 3.60
N GLU A 556 30.01 23.56 3.38
CA GLU A 556 30.07 22.50 2.36
C GLU A 556 30.06 23.08 0.94
N HIS A 557 29.32 24.17 0.70
CA HIS A 557 29.35 24.91 -0.56
C HIS A 557 30.77 25.37 -0.89
N GLU A 558 31.41 26.16 -0.01
CA GLU A 558 32.78 26.66 -0.20
C GLU A 558 33.80 25.54 -0.42
N ARG A 559 33.65 24.42 0.30
CA ARG A 559 34.54 23.27 0.15
C ARG A 559 34.43 22.62 -1.23
N LEU A 560 33.23 22.56 -1.80
CA LEU A 560 33.00 21.94 -3.11
C LEU A 560 33.25 22.91 -4.26
N ASP A 561 33.00 24.21 -4.06
CA ASP A 561 33.12 25.26 -5.07
C ASP A 561 34.54 25.32 -5.65
N GLU A 562 35.57 25.27 -4.79
CA GLU A 562 36.98 25.31 -5.18
C GLU A 562 37.40 24.16 -6.13
N PHE A 563 36.67 23.04 -6.12
CA PHE A 563 37.02 21.84 -6.88
C PHE A 563 35.93 21.39 -7.88
N SER A 564 34.89 22.20 -8.08
CA SER A 564 33.76 21.85 -8.94
C SER A 564 33.59 22.85 -10.08
N ASP A 565 33.07 22.39 -11.22
CA ASP A 565 32.67 23.29 -12.29
C ASP A 565 31.49 24.18 -11.85
N GLU A 566 31.42 25.43 -12.36
CA GLU A 566 30.30 26.36 -12.13
C GLU A 566 28.93 25.75 -12.49
N SER A 567 28.91 24.75 -13.39
CA SER A 567 27.69 24.08 -13.82
C SER A 567 27.21 22.97 -12.87
N SER A 568 27.98 22.65 -11.82
CA SER A 568 27.74 21.56 -10.86
C SER A 568 26.32 21.57 -10.30
N SER A 569 25.64 20.43 -10.40
CA SER A 569 24.30 20.24 -9.83
C SER A 569 24.33 20.30 -8.29
N VAL A 570 25.42 19.85 -7.66
CA VAL A 570 25.58 19.86 -6.20
C VAL A 570 25.70 21.29 -5.67
N LEU A 571 26.47 22.15 -6.35
CA LEU A 571 26.58 23.57 -5.97
C LEU A 571 25.23 24.30 -6.12
N LYS A 572 24.49 24.02 -7.21
CA LYS A 572 23.15 24.57 -7.42
C LYS A 572 22.17 24.17 -6.33
N GLU A 573 22.19 22.91 -5.89
CA GLU A 573 21.39 22.41 -4.76
C GLU A 573 21.77 23.10 -3.45
N LEU A 574 23.06 23.23 -3.13
CA LEU A 574 23.52 23.92 -1.93
C LEU A 574 23.16 25.41 -1.94
N THR A 575 23.28 26.09 -3.09
CA THR A 575 22.82 27.47 -3.26
C THR A 575 21.32 27.60 -2.99
N ARG A 576 20.51 26.68 -3.53
CA ARG A 576 19.06 26.66 -3.30
C ARG A 576 18.70 26.50 -1.82
N LYS A 577 19.42 25.65 -1.08
CA LYS A 577 19.28 25.51 0.37
C LYS A 577 19.61 26.82 1.10
N ILE A 578 20.73 27.46 0.76
CA ILE A 578 21.16 28.74 1.36
C ILE A 578 20.08 29.80 1.18
N VAL A 579 19.62 30.01 -0.06
CA VAL A 579 18.58 31.03 -0.37
C VAL A 579 17.30 30.79 0.43
N THR A 580 16.91 29.53 0.61
CA THR A 580 15.72 29.18 1.41
C THR A 580 15.91 29.55 2.88
N ILE A 581 17.06 29.20 3.46
CA ILE A 581 17.37 29.49 4.87
C ILE A 581 17.48 31.00 5.10
N GLU A 582 18.16 31.72 4.21
CA GLU A 582 18.28 33.18 4.25
C GLU A 582 16.91 33.87 4.22
N ARG A 583 15.98 33.41 3.35
CA ARG A 583 14.63 33.95 3.29
C ARG A 583 13.86 33.72 4.59
N ALA A 584 14.01 32.54 5.20
CA ALA A 584 13.40 32.25 6.49
C ALA A 584 13.97 33.13 7.61
N MET A 585 15.29 33.23 7.71
CA MET A 585 15.96 34.07 8.71
C MET A 585 15.63 35.56 8.54
N LYS A 586 15.60 36.04 7.29
CA LYS A 586 15.16 37.40 6.96
C LYS A 586 13.73 37.65 7.45
N TYR A 587 12.82 36.73 7.18
CA TYR A 587 11.44 36.84 7.67
C TYR A 587 11.40 36.91 9.21
N LEU A 588 12.15 36.05 9.90
CA LEU A 588 12.19 36.05 11.36
C LEU A 588 12.70 37.40 11.91
N SER A 589 13.78 37.95 11.33
CA SER A 589 14.35 39.24 11.73
C SER A 589 13.38 40.41 11.46
N GLU A 590 12.78 40.48 10.26
CA GLU A 590 11.79 41.52 9.89
C GLU A 590 10.54 41.49 10.78
N ASN A 591 10.25 40.37 11.44
CA ASN A 591 9.11 40.18 12.33
C ASN A 591 9.49 40.16 13.82
N GLY A 592 10.71 40.57 14.18
CA GLY A 592 11.15 40.69 15.58
C GLY A 592 11.29 39.35 16.31
N MET A 593 11.53 38.26 15.58
CA MET A 593 11.73 36.90 16.11
C MET A 593 13.21 36.50 16.15
N GLU A 594 14.11 37.46 15.97
CA GLU A 594 15.55 37.28 16.18
C GLU A 594 15.85 37.26 17.69
N PRO A 595 16.77 36.40 18.18
CA PRO A 595 17.16 36.42 19.58
C PRO A 595 17.66 37.80 20.00
N GLY A 596 17.05 38.39 21.03
CA GLY A 596 17.48 39.68 21.56
C GLY A 596 18.92 39.60 22.08
N VAL A 597 19.75 40.59 21.76
CA VAL A 597 21.02 40.80 22.45
C VAL A 597 20.70 41.03 23.92
N VAL A 598 21.15 40.13 24.80
CA VAL A 598 21.09 40.35 26.24
C VAL A 598 21.92 41.60 26.54
N GLU A 599 21.28 42.75 26.75
CA GLU A 599 21.92 43.94 27.34
C GLU A 599 22.21 43.63 28.82
N GLY A 600 23.25 42.82 29.05
CA GLY A 600 23.75 42.47 30.36
C GLY A 600 25.13 43.07 30.58
N VAL A 601 25.14 44.21 31.27
CA VAL A 601 26.19 44.84 32.11
C VAL A 601 26.42 46.29 31.68
N ARG A 602 25.53 47.19 32.12
CA ARG A 602 25.88 48.59 32.35
C ARG A 602 26.33 48.75 33.80
N ASP A 603 27.57 49.21 33.94
CA ASP A 603 28.19 49.88 35.08
C ASP A 603 27.58 49.65 36.45
N GLN A 604 28.24 48.78 37.21
CA GLN A 604 28.41 49.01 38.64
C GLN A 604 29.92 49.09 38.91
N THR A 605 30.42 50.32 38.99
CA THR A 605 31.59 50.62 39.81
C THR A 605 31.23 51.84 40.67
N PRO A 606 31.46 51.77 41.99
CA PRO A 606 30.94 52.74 42.97
C PRO A 606 31.58 54.12 42.89
#